data_AF-A0A1E7FJL5-F1
#
_entry.id   AF-A0A1E7FJL5-F1
#
_cell.length_a   1.000
_cell.length_b   1.000
_cell.length_c   1.000
_cell.angle_alpha   90.00
_cell.angle_beta   90.00
_cell.angle_gamma   90.00
#
_symmetry.space_group_name_H-M   'P 1'
#
loop_
_entity.id
_entity.type
_entity.pdbx_description
1 polymer ?
#
loop_
_entity_poly.entity_id
_entity_poly.type
_entity_poly.pdbx_seq_one_letter_code
_entity_poly.pdbx_strand_id
1 'polypeptide(L)'
;MHSSNNNNNEYAYEYTYEYEQRMHQHLWSTEGRTFLSFLGRKCDLPSYVENKIVEEKIYGRIPVSAFLTKVRTYIQELFFKEDDAELSGEGTMTIEVERQYEAAIRLFPDILSEKKHDMYPIQWISMRRGEDDEYNLRRLSLIPLVTKLGIELHPFDNQLRLFTDYIGMNVLHLLRCYYSENNHVKNELLDNCFLSILNQLRDDNHFRKEDIRRYIGNMFSSINFGYFSEKILRYFIDWDPISLSMPCQPEDRKGFLPVHWSISRNDGMRQFNLVLEAGLKYFPEKVGFIFSECTQQKKENNVVTISSFQLACNKYGQEKVTNEVVDRLLVSAVIDESIQLDNLYVLLHNDPTAALLRLQQRQQQQQQLQVDTVYSNINYDATNTNTSTSKLNSMMPLNSHNHDIQPSKRKKRKHSSGSSSDDRRRKK
;
A
#
# COMPACT_ATOMS: atom_id res chain seq x y z
N MET A 1 30.53 -78.83 -28.52
CA MET A 1 30.97 -77.42 -28.59
C MET A 1 29.76 -76.55 -28.94
N HIS A 2 29.03 -76.04 -27.95
CA HIS A 2 28.12 -74.87 -28.06
C HIS A 2 27.77 -74.45 -26.62
N SER A 3 28.70 -73.75 -25.98
CA SER A 3 28.51 -73.09 -24.67
C SER A 3 29.07 -71.69 -24.78
N SER A 4 28.34 -70.80 -25.48
CA SER A 4 28.64 -69.37 -25.54
C SER A 4 27.36 -68.61 -25.92
N ASN A 5 26.51 -68.26 -24.95
CA ASN A 5 25.69 -67.02 -25.04
C ASN A 5 24.86 -66.65 -23.79
N ASN A 6 25.26 -67.04 -22.57
CA ASN A 6 24.46 -66.71 -21.37
C ASN A 6 24.93 -65.46 -20.61
N ASN A 7 26.05 -64.83 -21.00
CA ASN A 7 26.63 -63.70 -20.25
C ASN A 7 26.01 -62.33 -20.61
N ASN A 8 25.23 -62.20 -21.69
CA ASN A 8 24.66 -60.91 -22.08
C ASN A 8 23.41 -60.51 -21.29
N ASN A 9 22.73 -61.46 -20.63
CA ASN A 9 21.57 -61.14 -19.81
C ASN A 9 21.96 -60.58 -18.43
N GLU A 10 23.06 -61.03 -17.84
CA GLU A 10 23.49 -60.62 -16.49
C GLU A 10 23.86 -59.11 -16.45
N TYR A 11 24.56 -58.61 -17.47
CA TYR A 11 24.86 -57.18 -17.61
C TYR A 11 23.63 -56.29 -17.81
N ALA A 12 22.57 -56.80 -18.45
CA ALA A 12 21.34 -56.04 -18.63
C ALA A 12 20.58 -55.89 -17.30
N TYR A 13 20.57 -56.92 -16.45
CA TYR A 13 19.93 -56.86 -15.14
C TYR A 13 20.69 -55.96 -14.16
N GLU A 14 22.03 -56.04 -14.12
CA GLU A 14 22.85 -55.22 -13.23
C GLU A 14 22.73 -53.71 -13.58
N TYR A 15 22.74 -53.38 -14.87
CA TYR A 15 22.53 -52.00 -15.33
C TYR A 15 21.13 -51.47 -14.97
N THR A 16 20.09 -52.31 -15.09
CA THR A 16 18.71 -51.91 -14.76
C THR A 16 18.55 -51.67 -13.27
N TYR A 17 19.14 -52.53 -12.43
CA TYR A 17 19.09 -52.40 -10.97
C TYR A 17 19.84 -51.15 -10.47
N GLU A 18 21.05 -50.89 -10.97
CA GLU A 18 21.78 -49.67 -10.63
C GLU A 18 21.02 -48.41 -11.08
N TYR A 19 20.41 -48.44 -12.26
CA TYR A 19 19.61 -47.34 -12.76
C TYR A 19 18.37 -47.08 -11.88
N GLU A 20 17.65 -48.13 -11.48
CA GLU A 20 16.51 -48.03 -10.56
C GLU A 20 16.94 -47.50 -9.18
N GLN A 21 18.07 -47.96 -8.64
CA GLN A 21 18.59 -47.43 -7.37
C GLN A 21 18.96 -45.95 -7.47
N ARG A 22 19.60 -45.51 -8.56
CA ARG A 22 19.93 -44.09 -8.77
C ARG A 22 18.67 -43.24 -8.94
N MET A 23 17.67 -43.74 -9.67
CA MET A 23 16.37 -43.07 -9.81
C MET A 23 15.65 -42.96 -8.47
N HIS A 24 15.65 -44.03 -7.68
CA HIS A 24 15.07 -44.02 -6.35
C HIS A 24 15.78 -43.02 -5.43
N GLN A 25 17.12 -43.04 -5.36
CA GLN A 25 17.90 -42.06 -4.60
C GLN A 25 17.62 -40.62 -5.03
N HIS A 26 17.49 -40.35 -6.34
CA HIS A 26 17.12 -39.04 -6.85
C HIS A 26 15.70 -38.60 -6.45
N LEU A 27 14.71 -39.50 -6.46
CA LEU A 27 13.35 -39.17 -6.01
C LEU A 27 13.28 -38.79 -4.53
N TRP A 28 14.18 -39.34 -3.71
CA TRP A 28 14.27 -39.03 -2.28
C TRP A 28 15.12 -37.79 -1.96
N SER A 29 15.87 -37.26 -2.93
CA SER A 29 16.59 -35.99 -2.78
C SER A 29 15.62 -34.84 -2.58
N THR A 30 16.10 -33.70 -2.09
CA THR A 30 15.29 -32.48 -1.95
C THR A 30 14.67 -32.09 -3.30
N GLU A 31 15.44 -32.16 -4.39
CA GLU A 31 14.98 -31.89 -5.74
C GLU A 31 13.92 -32.90 -6.20
N GLY A 32 14.12 -34.20 -5.95
CA GLY A 32 13.14 -35.22 -6.28
C GLY A 32 11.80 -35.00 -5.59
N ARG A 33 11.83 -34.66 -4.29
CA ARG A 33 10.61 -34.33 -3.52
C ARG A 33 9.93 -33.07 -4.02
N THR A 34 10.69 -32.01 -4.33
CA THR A 34 10.13 -30.79 -4.93
C THR A 34 9.50 -31.08 -6.29
N PHE A 35 10.14 -31.91 -7.12
CA PHE A 35 9.59 -32.32 -8.41
C PHE A 35 8.29 -33.13 -8.26
N LEU A 36 8.24 -34.09 -7.33
CA LEU A 36 7.01 -34.84 -7.05
C LEU A 36 5.89 -33.92 -6.51
N SER A 37 6.23 -32.99 -5.61
CA SER A 37 5.29 -31.98 -5.12
C SER A 37 4.76 -31.10 -6.24
N PHE A 38 5.64 -30.69 -7.17
CA PHE A 38 5.24 -29.95 -8.37
C PHE A 38 4.24 -30.76 -9.21
N LEU A 39 4.53 -32.04 -9.48
CA LEU A 39 3.63 -32.88 -10.27
C LEU A 39 2.25 -33.05 -9.60
N GLY A 40 2.21 -33.18 -8.28
CA GLY A 40 0.97 -33.29 -7.51
C GLY A 40 0.15 -32.00 -7.45
N ARG A 41 0.78 -30.83 -7.64
CA ARG A 41 0.16 -29.50 -7.54
C ARG A 41 0.12 -28.74 -8.86
N LYS A 42 0.34 -29.42 -9.99
CA LYS A 42 0.48 -28.76 -11.29
C LYS A 42 -0.72 -27.87 -11.63
N CYS A 43 -1.93 -28.32 -11.30
CA CYS A 43 -3.17 -27.58 -11.54
C CYS A 43 -3.33 -26.33 -10.66
N ASP A 44 -2.56 -26.23 -9.58
CA ASP A 44 -2.58 -25.11 -8.65
C ASP A 44 -1.54 -24.04 -9.02
N LEU A 45 -0.83 -24.19 -10.14
CA LEU A 45 0.16 -23.18 -10.56
C LEU A 45 -0.49 -22.07 -11.36
N PRO A 46 0.06 -20.83 -11.28
CA PRO A 46 -0.35 -19.75 -12.14
C PRO A 46 -0.28 -20.15 -13.61
N SER A 47 -1.33 -19.87 -14.38
CA SER A 47 -1.43 -20.25 -15.80
C SER A 47 -0.22 -19.80 -16.63
N TYR A 48 0.39 -18.66 -16.27
CA TYR A 48 1.64 -18.19 -16.86
C TYR A 48 2.78 -19.21 -16.78
N VAL A 49 2.99 -19.82 -15.61
CA VAL A 49 4.05 -20.80 -15.37
C VAL A 49 3.75 -22.08 -16.15
N GLU A 50 2.50 -22.53 -16.13
CA GLU A 50 2.08 -23.71 -16.89
C GLU A 50 2.30 -23.51 -18.40
N ASN A 51 1.88 -22.38 -18.94
CA ASN A 51 2.06 -22.05 -20.35
C ASN A 51 3.54 -22.03 -20.75
N LYS A 52 4.43 -21.45 -19.92
CA LYS A 52 5.87 -21.44 -20.18
C LYS A 52 6.47 -22.85 -20.22
N ILE A 53 6.06 -23.72 -19.30
CA ILE A 53 6.51 -25.11 -19.25
C ILE A 53 6.06 -25.89 -20.51
N VAL A 54 4.82 -25.64 -20.98
CA VAL A 54 4.27 -26.27 -22.19
C VAL A 54 4.97 -25.75 -23.46
N GLU A 55 5.12 -24.43 -23.59
CA GLU A 55 5.77 -23.76 -24.72
C GLU A 55 7.19 -24.28 -24.96
N GLU A 56 7.97 -24.41 -23.88
CA GLU A 56 9.36 -24.87 -23.97
C GLU A 56 9.52 -26.40 -24.05
N LYS A 57 8.40 -27.16 -24.05
CA LYS A 57 8.39 -28.63 -24.14
C LYS A 57 9.34 -29.29 -23.13
N ILE A 58 9.36 -28.77 -21.91
CA ILE A 58 10.40 -29.10 -20.93
C ILE A 58 10.26 -30.54 -20.40
N TYR A 59 9.04 -31.11 -20.46
CA TYR A 59 8.77 -32.47 -19.99
C TYR A 59 9.62 -33.54 -20.70
N GLY A 60 10.40 -34.27 -19.91
CA GLY A 60 11.16 -35.44 -20.36
C GLY A 60 12.41 -35.15 -21.19
N ARG A 61 12.79 -33.87 -21.39
CA ARG A 61 13.94 -33.49 -22.23
C ARG A 61 15.16 -32.99 -21.47
N ILE A 62 15.01 -32.60 -20.22
CA ILE A 62 16.10 -32.04 -19.41
C ILE A 62 16.18 -32.72 -18.03
N PRO A 63 17.35 -32.67 -17.36
CA PRO A 63 17.49 -33.13 -15.98
C PRO A 63 16.50 -32.44 -15.03
N VAL A 64 16.04 -33.15 -13.99
CA VAL A 64 15.08 -32.64 -13.00
C VAL A 64 15.56 -31.33 -12.36
N SER A 65 16.84 -31.20 -12.04
CA SER A 65 17.42 -29.97 -11.49
C SER A 65 17.27 -28.79 -12.45
N ALA A 66 17.60 -28.97 -13.73
CA ALA A 66 17.43 -27.95 -14.75
C ALA A 66 15.96 -27.57 -14.97
N PHE A 67 15.05 -28.54 -14.87
CA PHE A 67 13.60 -28.30 -14.89
C PHE A 67 13.17 -27.42 -13.73
N LEU A 68 13.51 -27.80 -12.49
CA LEU A 68 13.13 -27.05 -11.30
C LEU A 68 13.72 -25.64 -11.31
N THR A 69 14.96 -25.46 -11.76
CA THR A 69 15.56 -24.13 -11.94
C THR A 69 14.73 -23.27 -12.89
N LYS A 70 14.27 -23.81 -14.03
CA LYS A 70 13.41 -23.07 -14.96
C LYS A 70 12.06 -22.71 -14.34
N VAL A 71 11.39 -23.66 -13.68
CA VAL A 71 10.10 -23.39 -13.01
C VAL A 71 10.27 -22.31 -11.94
N ARG A 72 11.33 -22.39 -11.14
CA ARG A 72 11.70 -21.38 -10.15
C ARG A 72 11.89 -20.00 -10.80
N THR A 73 12.62 -19.92 -11.92
CA THR A 73 12.80 -18.67 -12.67
C THR A 73 11.45 -18.13 -13.18
N TYR A 74 10.54 -18.96 -13.70
CA TYR A 74 9.23 -18.48 -14.14
C TYR A 74 8.36 -17.98 -12.98
N ILE A 75 8.41 -18.64 -11.82
CA ILE A 75 7.70 -18.17 -10.63
C ILE A 75 8.29 -16.84 -10.13
N GLN A 76 9.61 -16.70 -10.15
CA GLN A 76 10.25 -15.41 -9.87
C GLN A 76 9.76 -14.35 -10.87
N GLU A 77 9.82 -14.65 -12.17
CA GLU A 77 9.31 -13.78 -13.25
C GLU A 77 7.84 -13.42 -13.10
N LEU A 78 6.99 -14.23 -12.44
CA LEU A 78 5.60 -13.88 -12.17
C LEU A 78 5.47 -12.60 -11.32
N PHE A 79 6.37 -12.39 -10.35
CA PHE A 79 6.48 -11.12 -9.60
C PHE A 79 7.11 -10.04 -10.48
N PHE A 80 8.12 -10.46 -11.26
CA PHE A 80 8.84 -9.83 -12.36
C PHE A 80 8.03 -9.09 -13.42
N LYS A 81 7.02 -9.75 -13.97
CA LYS A 81 6.49 -9.43 -15.29
C LYS A 81 5.73 -8.13 -15.27
N GLU A 82 5.72 -7.35 -16.34
CA GLU A 82 4.72 -6.29 -16.48
C GLU A 82 3.39 -6.96 -16.83
N ASP A 83 2.26 -6.39 -16.39
CA ASP A 83 0.98 -7.02 -16.70
C ASP A 83 0.79 -7.07 -18.22
N ASP A 84 0.56 -8.28 -18.74
CA ASP A 84 -0.03 -8.41 -20.06
C ASP A 84 -1.42 -7.76 -19.99
N ALA A 85 -1.84 -7.07 -21.05
CA ALA A 85 -3.11 -6.35 -21.12
C ALA A 85 -4.35 -7.18 -20.70
N GLU A 86 -4.24 -8.51 -20.67
CA GLU A 86 -5.27 -9.43 -20.20
C GLU A 86 -5.55 -9.35 -18.68
N LEU A 87 -4.63 -8.81 -17.87
CA LEU A 87 -4.81 -8.63 -16.43
C LEU A 87 -5.35 -7.25 -16.04
N SER A 88 -5.55 -6.35 -17.01
CA SER A 88 -5.95 -4.93 -16.80
C SER A 88 -7.42 -4.70 -16.42
N GLY A 89 -8.20 -5.75 -16.18
CA GLY A 89 -9.55 -5.58 -15.63
C GLY A 89 -9.46 -4.97 -14.22
N GLU A 90 -10.29 -3.97 -13.92
CA GLU A 90 -10.38 -3.25 -12.61
C GLU A 90 -10.83 -4.13 -11.42
N GLY A 91 -10.57 -5.45 -11.45
CA GLY A 91 -10.98 -6.39 -10.43
C GLY A 91 -9.96 -6.57 -9.31
N THR A 92 -10.46 -6.82 -8.11
CA THR A 92 -9.68 -7.41 -7.01
C THR A 92 -9.15 -8.78 -7.41
N MET A 93 -8.08 -9.23 -6.75
CA MET A 93 -7.54 -10.56 -6.99
C MET A 93 -8.56 -11.62 -6.59
N THR A 94 -8.77 -12.61 -7.47
CA THR A 94 -9.63 -13.75 -7.13
C THR A 94 -8.92 -14.68 -6.15
N ILE A 95 -9.68 -15.32 -5.27
CA ILE A 95 -9.17 -16.31 -4.30
C ILE A 95 -8.36 -17.42 -5.00
N GLU A 96 -8.77 -17.80 -6.21
CA GLU A 96 -8.06 -18.82 -6.97
C GLU A 96 -6.67 -18.35 -7.43
N VAL A 97 -6.53 -17.10 -7.88
CA VAL A 97 -5.20 -16.57 -8.20
C VAL A 97 -4.35 -16.44 -6.94
N GLU A 98 -4.92 -15.99 -5.83
CA GLU A 98 -4.21 -15.96 -4.54
C GLU A 98 -3.67 -17.34 -4.14
N ARG A 99 -4.51 -18.39 -4.24
CA ARG A 99 -4.13 -19.79 -4.01
C ARG A 99 -3.00 -20.23 -4.94
N GLN A 100 -3.03 -19.82 -6.20
CA GLN A 100 -1.98 -20.16 -7.16
C GLN A 100 -0.62 -19.53 -6.81
N TYR A 101 -0.62 -18.26 -6.38
CA TYR A 101 0.59 -17.60 -5.87
C TYR A 101 1.09 -18.29 -4.61
N GLU A 102 0.20 -18.65 -3.69
CA GLU A 102 0.57 -19.39 -2.48
C GLU A 102 1.24 -20.73 -2.82
N ALA A 103 0.62 -21.52 -3.72
CA ALA A 103 1.15 -22.81 -4.15
C ALA A 103 2.54 -22.66 -4.78
N ALA A 104 2.73 -21.64 -5.63
CA ALA A 104 4.00 -21.35 -6.28
C ALA A 104 5.10 -20.93 -5.29
N ILE A 105 4.79 -20.05 -4.33
CA ILE A 105 5.74 -19.61 -3.29
C ILE A 105 6.13 -20.79 -2.40
N ARG A 106 5.16 -21.62 -1.98
CA ARG A 106 5.46 -22.80 -1.14
C ARG A 106 6.33 -23.83 -1.85
N LEU A 107 6.29 -23.87 -3.19
CA LEU A 107 7.14 -24.76 -3.97
C LEU A 107 8.60 -24.28 -4.00
N PHE A 108 8.83 -22.97 -4.00
CA PHE A 108 10.17 -22.35 -3.95
C PHE A 108 10.21 -21.18 -2.96
N PRO A 109 10.26 -21.41 -1.65
CA PRO A 109 10.17 -20.34 -0.64
C PRO A 109 11.30 -19.32 -0.71
N ASP A 110 12.47 -19.75 -1.16
CA ASP A 110 13.70 -18.97 -1.27
C ASP A 110 13.59 -17.80 -2.25
N ILE A 111 12.63 -17.84 -3.18
CA ILE A 111 12.37 -16.73 -4.11
C ILE A 111 11.99 -15.43 -3.37
N LEU A 112 11.37 -15.54 -2.18
CA LEU A 112 10.97 -14.37 -1.39
C LEU A 112 12.17 -13.55 -0.92
N SER A 113 13.34 -14.18 -0.80
CA SER A 113 14.59 -13.53 -0.36
C SER A 113 15.57 -13.26 -1.48
N GLU A 114 15.26 -13.69 -2.70
CA GLU A 114 16.07 -13.41 -3.86
C GLU A 114 15.78 -12.02 -4.41
N LYS A 115 16.80 -11.15 -4.34
CA LYS A 115 16.71 -9.83 -4.93
C LYS A 115 16.84 -9.90 -6.45
N LYS A 116 15.99 -9.14 -7.14
CA LYS A 116 16.18 -8.81 -8.55
C LYS A 116 16.21 -7.29 -8.67
N HIS A 117 17.26 -6.76 -9.32
CA HIS A 117 17.51 -5.30 -9.36
C HIS A 117 17.52 -4.67 -7.95
N ASP A 118 18.21 -5.34 -7.01
CA ASP A 118 18.35 -4.95 -5.60
C ASP A 118 17.05 -4.88 -4.77
N MET A 119 15.93 -5.36 -5.31
CA MET A 119 14.63 -5.39 -4.63
C MET A 119 14.12 -6.80 -4.38
N TYR A 120 13.49 -6.98 -3.22
CA TYR A 120 12.74 -8.18 -2.89
C TYR A 120 11.40 -8.22 -3.63
N PRO A 121 10.81 -9.42 -3.86
CA PRO A 121 9.51 -9.55 -4.51
C PRO A 121 8.40 -8.68 -3.89
N ILE A 122 8.34 -8.57 -2.56
CA ILE A 122 7.32 -7.74 -1.87
C ILE A 122 7.46 -6.24 -2.21
N GLN A 123 8.68 -5.75 -2.37
CA GLN A 123 8.94 -4.37 -2.77
C GLN A 123 8.55 -4.17 -4.22
N TRP A 124 8.90 -5.14 -5.06
CA TRP A 124 8.60 -5.10 -6.47
C TRP A 124 7.10 -5.16 -6.79
N ILE A 125 6.32 -5.92 -6.01
CA ILE A 125 4.86 -5.93 -6.04
C ILE A 125 4.29 -4.55 -5.67
N SER A 126 4.94 -3.86 -4.75
CA SER A 126 4.53 -2.54 -4.26
C SER A 126 4.95 -1.40 -5.20
N MET A 127 5.84 -1.68 -6.15
CA MET A 127 6.41 -0.67 -7.03
C MET A 127 5.42 -0.31 -8.16
N ARG A 128 5.33 1.00 -8.41
CA ARG A 128 4.65 1.58 -9.56
C ARG A 128 5.30 1.12 -10.86
N ARG A 129 4.51 0.91 -11.92
CA ARG A 129 5.04 0.50 -13.23
C ARG A 129 4.46 1.28 -14.40
N GLY A 130 5.22 1.29 -15.49
CA GLY A 130 4.84 1.88 -16.77
C GLY A 130 5.12 3.38 -16.87
N GLU A 131 5.03 3.89 -18.10
CA GLU A 131 5.17 5.33 -18.40
C GLU A 131 4.02 6.16 -17.81
N ASP A 132 2.82 5.56 -17.74
CA ASP A 132 1.63 6.14 -17.11
C ASP A 132 1.65 6.01 -15.60
N ASP A 133 2.62 5.25 -15.09
CA ASP A 133 3.05 5.44 -13.73
C ASP A 133 1.80 5.01 -12.88
N GLU A 134 1.32 3.79 -13.14
CA GLU A 134 0.08 3.27 -12.57
C GLU A 134 0.38 2.15 -11.56
N TYR A 135 -0.44 2.09 -10.52
CA TYR A 135 -0.40 1.00 -9.57
C TYR A 135 -1.29 -0.11 -10.05
N ASN A 136 -0.80 -1.33 -9.91
CA ASN A 136 -1.59 -2.51 -10.14
C ASN A 136 -2.26 -2.95 -8.83
N LEU A 137 -3.53 -2.57 -8.67
CA LEU A 137 -4.32 -2.87 -7.46
C LEU A 137 -4.37 -4.38 -7.16
N ARG A 138 -4.42 -5.21 -8.20
CA ARG A 138 -4.42 -6.67 -8.07
C ARG A 138 -3.13 -7.19 -7.47
N ARG A 139 -2.00 -6.65 -7.90
CA ARG A 139 -0.68 -6.99 -7.32
C ARG A 139 -0.53 -6.48 -5.91
N LEU A 140 -0.93 -5.24 -5.65
CA LEU A 140 -0.90 -4.70 -4.29
C LEU A 140 -1.68 -5.61 -3.32
N SER A 141 -2.77 -6.23 -3.77
CA SER A 141 -3.55 -7.19 -2.99
C SER A 141 -2.78 -8.48 -2.64
N LEU A 142 -1.63 -8.77 -3.26
CA LEU A 142 -0.73 -9.87 -2.89
C LEU A 142 0.14 -9.57 -1.67
N ILE A 143 0.26 -8.31 -1.25
CA ILE A 143 1.16 -7.92 -0.16
C ILE A 143 0.85 -8.70 1.13
N PRO A 144 -0.41 -8.81 1.60
CA PRO A 144 -0.72 -9.59 2.79
C PRO A 144 -0.32 -11.07 2.68
N LEU A 145 -0.58 -11.70 1.53
CA LEU A 145 -0.19 -13.09 1.26
C LEU A 145 1.34 -13.26 1.32
N VAL A 146 2.08 -12.40 0.62
CA VAL A 146 3.54 -12.48 0.54
C VAL A 146 4.18 -12.20 1.90
N THR A 147 3.66 -11.24 2.67
CA THR A 147 4.09 -11.00 4.04
C THR A 147 3.84 -12.22 4.93
N LYS A 148 2.63 -12.79 4.87
CA LYS A 148 2.27 -13.99 5.64
C LYS A 148 3.19 -15.17 5.34
N LEU A 149 3.39 -15.49 4.07
CA LEU A 149 4.24 -16.60 3.66
C LEU A 149 5.72 -16.35 3.99
N GLY A 150 6.17 -15.10 3.89
CA GLY A 150 7.51 -14.74 4.30
C GLY A 150 7.75 -14.78 5.82
N ILE A 151 6.70 -14.64 6.63
CA ILE A 151 6.79 -14.88 8.08
C ILE A 151 6.76 -16.37 8.37
N GLU A 152 5.83 -17.11 7.74
CA GLU A 152 5.62 -18.54 7.95
C GLU A 152 6.81 -19.41 7.51
N LEU A 153 7.35 -19.14 6.33
CA LEU A 153 8.43 -19.94 5.72
C LEU A 153 9.81 -19.48 6.19
N HIS A 154 9.88 -18.39 6.96
CA HIS A 154 11.11 -17.73 7.37
C HIS A 154 12.16 -17.53 6.26
N PRO A 155 11.81 -17.16 5.01
CA PRO A 155 12.83 -16.86 4.02
C PRO A 155 13.53 -15.53 4.37
N PHE A 156 12.81 -14.60 5.00
CA PHE A 156 13.27 -13.28 5.37
C PHE A 156 14.22 -13.31 6.56
N ASP A 157 15.34 -12.61 6.46
CA ASP A 157 16.09 -12.18 7.63
C ASP A 157 15.17 -11.37 8.56
N ASN A 158 15.40 -11.45 9.88
CA ASN A 158 14.54 -10.83 10.92
C ASN A 158 14.24 -9.33 10.71
N GLN A 159 14.97 -8.65 9.82
CA GLN A 159 14.81 -7.24 9.47
C GLN A 159 13.80 -6.98 8.33
N LEU A 160 13.51 -7.97 7.47
CA LEU A 160 12.74 -7.79 6.23
C LEU A 160 11.21 -7.83 6.41
N ARG A 161 10.72 -7.80 7.66
CA ARG A 161 9.30 -8.05 7.98
C ARG A 161 8.29 -7.12 7.31
N LEU A 162 8.72 -5.98 6.74
CA LEU A 162 7.96 -5.02 5.91
C LEU A 162 8.80 -3.75 5.65
N PHE A 163 10.00 -3.67 6.25
CA PHE A 163 10.76 -2.43 6.42
C PHE A 163 12.22 -2.60 6.00
N THR A 164 12.60 -1.85 4.96
CA THR A 164 13.95 -1.45 4.51
C THR A 164 14.59 -2.24 3.37
N ASP A 165 14.91 -1.51 2.29
CA ASP A 165 16.06 -1.73 1.41
C ASP A 165 17.18 -0.73 1.72
N TYR A 166 18.25 -0.85 0.94
CA TYR A 166 19.41 0.02 0.84
C TYR A 166 19.08 1.50 0.50
N ILE A 167 17.87 1.81 0.02
CA ILE A 167 17.44 3.17 -0.36
C ILE A 167 16.47 3.76 0.68
N GLY A 168 16.16 3.01 1.74
CA GLY A 168 15.20 3.42 2.77
C GLY A 168 13.74 3.36 2.30
N MET A 169 13.46 2.82 1.10
CA MET A 169 12.10 2.63 0.62
C MET A 169 11.54 1.29 1.13
N ASN A 170 10.61 1.39 2.07
CA ASN A 170 9.86 0.22 2.51
C ASN A 170 8.52 0.09 1.78
N VAL A 171 7.86 -1.07 1.94
CA VAL A 171 6.54 -1.33 1.34
C VAL A 171 5.58 -0.19 1.65
N LEU A 172 5.52 0.27 2.91
CA LEU A 172 4.64 1.39 3.27
C LEU A 172 4.99 2.71 2.55
N HIS A 173 6.25 2.96 2.22
CA HIS A 173 6.62 4.12 1.40
C HIS A 173 6.11 3.96 -0.02
N LEU A 174 6.27 2.76 -0.59
CA LEU A 174 5.80 2.44 -1.92
C LEU A 174 4.28 2.51 -2.02
N LEU A 175 3.54 2.15 -0.96
CA LEU A 175 2.08 2.35 -0.87
C LEU A 175 1.66 3.83 -0.75
N ARG A 176 2.60 4.77 -0.64
CA ARG A 176 2.28 6.20 -0.55
C ARG A 176 2.68 7.00 -1.79
N CYS A 177 3.76 6.61 -2.46
CA CYS A 177 4.38 7.41 -3.50
C CYS A 177 3.63 7.33 -4.85
N TYR A 178 2.40 7.85 -4.93
CA TYR A 178 1.67 7.94 -6.20
C TYR A 178 1.50 9.39 -6.67
N TYR A 179 1.93 9.65 -7.90
CA TYR A 179 1.79 10.96 -8.56
C TYR A 179 0.52 10.96 -9.40
N SER A 180 -0.58 11.41 -8.82
CA SER A 180 -1.70 11.88 -9.62
C SER A 180 -2.33 13.09 -8.98
N GLU A 181 -1.81 14.26 -9.32
CA GLU A 181 -2.41 15.54 -8.90
C GLU A 181 -3.80 15.74 -9.50
N ASN A 182 -4.12 15.04 -10.61
CA ASN A 182 -5.33 15.31 -11.41
C ASN A 182 -6.38 14.19 -11.39
N ASN A 183 -6.17 13.06 -10.71
CA ASN A 183 -7.13 11.94 -10.72
C ASN A 183 -7.60 11.55 -9.31
N HIS A 184 -8.51 12.36 -8.76
CA HIS A 184 -9.11 12.12 -7.45
C HIS A 184 -9.76 10.73 -7.32
N VAL A 185 -10.43 10.23 -8.36
CA VAL A 185 -11.10 8.92 -8.33
C VAL A 185 -10.08 7.79 -8.17
N LYS A 186 -8.97 7.84 -8.92
CA LYS A 186 -7.89 6.86 -8.82
C LYS A 186 -7.21 6.90 -7.44
N ASN A 187 -7.02 8.09 -6.88
CA ASN A 187 -6.43 8.26 -5.56
C ASN A 187 -7.32 7.64 -4.47
N GLU A 188 -8.65 7.80 -4.58
CA GLU A 188 -9.59 7.17 -3.66
C GLU A 188 -9.57 5.64 -3.73
N LEU A 189 -9.52 5.07 -4.95
CA LEU A 189 -9.41 3.62 -5.13
C LEU A 189 -8.10 3.07 -4.52
N LEU A 190 -6.99 3.79 -4.71
CA LEU A 190 -5.70 3.45 -4.13
C LEU A 190 -5.75 3.51 -2.60
N ASP A 191 -6.29 4.58 -2.04
CA ASP A 191 -6.44 4.73 -0.58
C ASP A 191 -7.27 3.59 0.02
N ASN A 192 -8.38 3.22 -0.62
CA ASN A 192 -9.22 2.12 -0.16
C ASN A 192 -8.49 0.77 -0.26
N CYS A 193 -7.74 0.53 -1.34
CA CYS A 193 -6.91 -0.66 -1.51
C CYS A 193 -5.83 -0.76 -0.42
N PHE A 194 -5.11 0.33 -0.18
CA PHE A 194 -4.07 0.40 0.85
C PHE A 194 -4.64 0.22 2.26
N LEU A 195 -5.78 0.84 2.58
CA LEU A 195 -6.46 0.61 3.85
C LEU A 195 -6.83 -0.87 4.04
N SER A 196 -7.35 -1.53 2.99
CA SER A 196 -7.66 -2.96 3.04
C SER A 196 -6.42 -3.81 3.35
N ILE A 197 -5.31 -3.53 2.68
CA ILE A 197 -4.02 -4.21 2.92
C ILE A 197 -3.53 -3.97 4.35
N LEU A 198 -3.55 -2.72 4.82
CA LEU A 198 -3.11 -2.36 6.17
C LEU A 198 -3.98 -2.98 7.27
N ASN A 199 -5.29 -3.09 7.05
CA ASN A 199 -6.20 -3.80 7.95
C ASN A 199 -5.88 -5.29 8.00
N GLN A 200 -5.72 -5.94 6.85
CA GLN A 200 -5.38 -7.37 6.81
C GLN A 200 -4.03 -7.66 7.49
N LEU A 201 -3.01 -6.85 7.20
CA LEU A 201 -1.71 -6.98 7.87
C LEU A 201 -1.79 -6.75 9.38
N ARG A 202 -2.69 -5.86 9.83
CA ARG A 202 -2.95 -5.62 11.26
C ARG A 202 -3.66 -6.80 11.90
N ASP A 203 -4.70 -7.32 11.27
CA ASP A 203 -5.52 -8.43 11.78
C ASP A 203 -4.68 -9.71 11.90
N ASP A 204 -3.76 -9.93 10.96
CA ASP A 204 -2.79 -11.03 11.00
C ASP A 204 -1.59 -10.77 11.94
N ASN A 205 -1.57 -9.64 12.67
CA ASN A 205 -0.47 -9.21 13.55
C ASN A 205 0.90 -9.11 12.84
N HIS A 206 0.89 -8.84 11.53
CA HIS A 206 2.07 -8.61 10.71
C HIS A 206 2.46 -7.12 10.64
N PHE A 207 1.56 -6.22 11.03
CA PHE A 207 1.80 -4.79 11.12
C PHE A 207 1.50 -4.30 12.54
N ARG A 208 2.45 -3.60 13.17
CA ARG A 208 2.39 -3.19 14.58
C ARG A 208 2.58 -1.69 14.77
N LYS A 209 2.38 -1.20 15.99
CA LYS A 209 2.54 0.23 16.31
C LYS A 209 3.98 0.72 16.13
N GLU A 210 4.97 -0.13 16.40
CA GLU A 210 6.39 0.18 16.19
C GLU A 210 6.67 0.50 14.72
N ASP A 211 5.97 -0.18 13.82
CA ASP A 211 6.09 -0.01 12.39
C ASP A 211 5.49 1.34 11.95
N ILE A 212 4.33 1.72 12.53
CA ILE A 212 3.72 3.05 12.34
C ILE A 212 4.67 4.16 12.75
N ARG A 213 5.32 4.03 13.92
CA ARG A 213 6.23 5.06 14.45
C ARG A 213 7.43 5.29 13.54
N ARG A 214 7.99 4.21 12.99
CA ARG A 214 9.06 4.30 11.98
C ARG A 214 8.54 4.90 10.68
N TYR A 215 7.32 4.56 10.29
CA TYR A 215 6.74 4.99 9.03
C TYR A 215 6.30 6.45 9.02
N ILE A 216 5.54 6.91 10.01
CA ILE A 216 5.02 8.29 10.10
C ILE A 216 6.17 9.30 10.03
N GLY A 217 7.28 9.00 10.70
CA GLY A 217 8.47 9.84 10.63
C GLY A 217 8.91 10.09 9.19
N ASN A 218 8.97 9.02 8.40
CA ASN A 218 9.33 9.10 7.01
C ASN A 218 8.21 9.64 6.11
N MET A 219 6.95 9.37 6.45
CA MET A 219 5.79 9.92 5.76
C MET A 219 5.95 11.44 5.67
N PHE A 220 6.23 12.11 6.77
CA PHE A 220 6.34 13.55 6.71
C PHE A 220 7.69 14.08 6.16
N SER A 221 8.77 13.30 6.25
CA SER A 221 10.11 13.75 5.82
C SER A 221 10.33 13.73 4.30
N SER A 222 9.53 12.97 3.54
CA SER A 222 9.72 12.88 2.08
C SER A 222 9.16 14.14 1.38
N ILE A 223 10.01 15.16 1.20
CA ILE A 223 9.64 16.51 0.71
C ILE A 223 9.06 16.51 -0.71
N ASN A 224 9.31 15.48 -1.55
CA ASN A 224 9.04 15.52 -2.99
C ASN A 224 8.02 14.51 -3.53
N PHE A 225 7.30 13.78 -2.69
CA PHE A 225 6.48 12.65 -3.15
C PHE A 225 4.98 12.96 -3.11
N GLY A 226 4.43 13.20 -4.31
CA GLY A 226 3.05 12.92 -4.72
C GLY A 226 1.89 13.34 -3.81
N TYR A 227 0.74 12.71 -4.07
CA TYR A 227 -0.52 12.94 -3.37
C TYR A 227 -0.42 12.58 -1.88
N PHE A 228 -1.02 13.40 -1.02
CA PHE A 228 -1.12 13.13 0.41
C PHE A 228 -2.48 12.50 0.75
N SER A 229 -2.46 11.21 1.08
CA SER A 229 -3.65 10.53 1.57
C SER A 229 -3.99 10.93 3.00
N GLU A 230 -5.05 11.71 3.14
CA GLU A 230 -5.64 12.02 4.43
C GLU A 230 -6.23 10.77 5.13
N LYS A 231 -6.84 9.86 4.35
CA LYS A 231 -7.43 8.62 4.87
C LYS A 231 -6.36 7.73 5.54
N ILE A 232 -5.23 7.56 4.88
CA ILE A 232 -4.11 6.76 5.39
C ILE A 232 -3.45 7.43 6.60
N LEU A 233 -3.27 8.76 6.59
CA LEU A 233 -2.75 9.47 7.76
C LEU A 233 -3.66 9.25 8.99
N ARG A 234 -4.97 9.49 8.82
CA ARG A 234 -5.95 9.32 9.90
C ARG A 234 -5.92 7.89 10.44
N TYR A 235 -5.86 6.88 9.57
CA TYR A 235 -5.73 5.48 10.00
C TYR A 235 -4.53 5.23 10.92
N PHE A 236 -3.35 5.74 10.58
CA PHE A 236 -2.15 5.55 11.42
C PHE A 236 -2.22 6.30 12.74
N ILE A 237 -2.70 7.55 12.71
CA ILE A 237 -2.86 8.37 13.91
C ILE A 237 -3.88 7.73 14.85
N ASP A 238 -5.05 7.36 14.34
CA ASP A 238 -6.13 6.82 15.15
C ASP A 238 -5.72 5.49 15.81
N TRP A 239 -4.81 4.73 15.20
CA TRP A 239 -4.30 3.49 15.76
C TRP A 239 -3.14 3.68 16.76
N ASP A 240 -2.19 4.58 16.48
CA ASP A 240 -1.11 4.92 17.41
C ASP A 240 -0.88 6.43 17.49
N PRO A 241 -1.67 7.16 18.32
CA PRO A 241 -1.56 8.61 18.41
C PRO A 241 -0.20 9.09 18.92
N ILE A 242 0.50 8.25 19.71
CA ILE A 242 1.83 8.56 20.27
C ILE A 242 2.84 8.92 19.16
N SER A 243 2.63 8.40 17.94
CA SER A 243 3.42 8.72 16.76
C SER A 243 3.48 10.23 16.46
N LEU A 244 2.44 11.01 16.81
CA LEU A 244 2.42 12.48 16.66
C LEU A 244 3.38 13.22 17.60
N SER A 245 3.72 12.61 18.73
CA SER A 245 4.62 13.19 19.74
C SER A 245 6.05 12.67 19.61
N MET A 246 6.32 11.81 18.63
CA MET A 246 7.64 11.26 18.40
C MET A 246 8.40 12.07 17.36
N PRO A 247 9.70 12.36 17.58
CA PRO A 247 10.54 12.95 16.55
C PRO A 247 10.59 12.05 15.30
N CYS A 248 10.25 12.63 14.15
CA CYS A 248 10.53 12.04 12.86
C CYS A 248 12.05 12.02 12.67
N GLN A 249 12.65 10.87 12.38
CA GLN A 249 14.10 10.74 12.24
C GLN A 249 14.57 10.97 10.80
N PRO A 250 15.07 12.17 10.47
CA PRO A 250 16.23 12.27 9.60
C PRO A 250 17.44 12.71 10.42
N GLU A 251 18.59 12.15 10.08
CA GLU A 251 19.87 12.39 10.75
C GLU A 251 20.20 13.89 10.90
N ASP A 252 19.73 14.71 9.97
CA ASP A 252 20.03 16.14 9.87
C ASP A 252 19.08 17.06 10.66
N ARG A 253 17.94 16.57 11.17
CA ARG A 253 16.92 17.42 11.82
C ARG A 253 16.40 16.83 13.13
N LYS A 254 17.19 16.99 14.18
CA LYS A 254 16.82 16.54 15.53
C LYS A 254 15.59 17.29 16.05
N GLY A 255 14.64 16.53 16.60
CA GLY A 255 13.47 17.07 17.31
C GLY A 255 12.28 17.45 16.43
N PHE A 256 12.34 17.28 15.11
CA PHE A 256 11.19 17.58 14.25
C PHE A 256 10.06 16.55 14.46
N LEU A 257 8.99 16.97 15.13
CA LEU A 257 7.71 16.24 15.19
C LEU A 257 6.93 16.29 13.85
N PRO A 258 5.95 15.40 13.63
CA PRO A 258 5.04 15.42 12.49
C PRO A 258 4.44 16.80 12.16
N VAL A 259 4.09 17.59 13.17
CA VAL A 259 3.54 18.95 12.98
C VAL A 259 4.52 19.88 12.24
N HIS A 260 5.83 19.81 12.53
CA HIS A 260 6.84 20.61 11.84
C HIS A 260 6.95 20.24 10.36
N TRP A 261 6.89 18.95 10.06
CA TRP A 261 7.03 18.46 8.70
C TRP A 261 5.79 18.67 7.85
N SER A 262 4.59 18.64 8.46
CA SER A 262 3.34 18.98 7.77
C SER A 262 3.35 20.40 7.18
N ILE A 263 4.18 21.29 7.75
CA ILE A 263 4.39 22.66 7.26
C ILE A 263 5.36 22.68 6.08
N SER A 264 6.24 21.69 5.91
CA SER A 264 7.29 21.73 4.88
C SER A 264 6.76 21.56 3.46
N ARG A 265 5.57 20.98 3.27
CA ARG A 265 5.03 20.61 1.94
C ARG A 265 4.25 21.73 1.24
N ASN A 266 4.14 21.66 -0.08
CA ASN A 266 3.45 22.67 -0.89
C ASN A 266 1.93 22.54 -0.90
N ASP A 267 1.36 21.57 -0.18
CA ASP A 267 -0.08 21.26 -0.12
C ASP A 267 -0.91 22.29 0.70
N GLY A 268 -0.43 23.53 0.76
CA GLY A 268 -1.00 24.60 1.56
C GLY A 268 -1.06 24.23 3.04
N MET A 269 -2.07 24.77 3.72
CA MET A 269 -2.27 24.63 5.16
C MET A 269 -3.02 23.33 5.53
N ARG A 270 -3.47 22.54 4.54
CA ARG A 270 -4.33 21.37 4.76
C ARG A 270 -3.66 20.32 5.64
N GLN A 271 -2.42 19.94 5.35
CA GLN A 271 -1.70 18.93 6.14
C GLN A 271 -1.43 19.40 7.57
N PHE A 272 -1.01 20.65 7.72
CA PHE A 272 -0.86 21.27 9.04
C PHE A 272 -2.16 21.18 9.84
N ASN A 273 -3.29 21.53 9.22
CA ASN A 273 -4.60 21.46 9.86
C ASN A 273 -4.99 20.03 10.26
N LEU A 274 -4.67 19.03 9.44
CA LEU A 274 -4.94 17.62 9.77
C LEU A 274 -4.13 17.14 10.97
N VAL A 275 -2.84 17.46 11.01
CA VAL A 275 -1.97 17.09 12.14
C VAL A 275 -2.36 17.86 13.39
N LEU A 276 -2.73 19.13 13.25
CA LEU A 276 -3.24 19.97 14.33
C LEU A 276 -4.54 19.38 14.92
N GLU A 277 -5.51 19.06 14.07
CA GLU A 277 -6.79 18.44 14.47
C GLU A 277 -6.55 17.14 15.24
N ALA A 278 -5.69 16.28 14.71
CA ALA A 278 -5.34 15.02 15.33
C ALA A 278 -4.64 15.21 16.68
N GLY A 279 -3.70 16.16 16.77
CA GLY A 279 -3.01 16.45 18.02
C GLY A 279 -3.95 16.99 19.09
N LEU A 280 -4.91 17.85 18.72
CA LEU A 280 -5.95 18.32 19.66
C LEU A 280 -6.91 17.21 20.07
N LYS A 281 -7.31 16.33 19.14
CA LYS A 281 -8.19 15.19 19.42
C LYS A 281 -7.56 14.19 20.41
N TYR A 282 -6.28 13.87 20.24
CA TYR A 282 -5.63 12.80 21.00
C TYR A 282 -4.78 13.29 22.18
N PHE A 283 -4.37 14.55 22.17
CA PHE A 283 -3.58 15.17 23.23
C PHE A 283 -4.13 16.56 23.59
N PRO A 284 -5.41 16.68 24.00
CA PRO A 284 -6.04 17.96 24.32
C PRO A 284 -5.28 18.72 25.42
N GLU A 285 -4.67 18.00 26.37
CA GLU A 285 -3.85 18.57 27.46
C GLU A 285 -2.47 19.07 26.98
N LYS A 286 -2.01 18.63 25.79
CA LYS A 286 -0.66 18.92 25.29
C LYS A 286 -0.68 19.89 24.12
N VAL A 287 -1.53 20.92 24.15
CA VAL A 287 -1.53 22.01 23.14
C VAL A 287 -0.11 22.55 22.86
N GLY A 288 0.78 22.45 23.86
CA GLY A 288 2.20 22.70 23.74
C GLY A 288 2.92 22.01 22.56
N PHE A 289 2.39 20.93 21.98
CA PHE A 289 3.00 20.31 20.79
C PHE A 289 3.00 21.27 19.58
N ILE A 290 2.05 22.20 19.47
CA ILE A 290 2.03 23.22 18.40
C ILE A 290 3.15 24.25 18.62
N PHE A 291 3.54 24.43 19.88
CA PHE A 291 4.64 25.30 20.30
C PHE A 291 5.94 24.55 20.52
N SER A 292 5.99 23.24 20.22
CA SER A 292 7.20 22.46 20.38
C SER A 292 8.30 23.06 19.53
N GLU A 293 9.46 23.22 20.14
CA GLU A 293 10.63 23.79 19.50
C GLU A 293 11.41 22.70 18.77
N CYS A 294 11.84 23.00 17.54
CA CYS A 294 12.75 22.16 16.79
C CYS A 294 14.04 22.93 16.48
N THR A 295 15.12 22.18 16.30
CA THR A 295 16.43 22.73 16.01
C THR A 295 16.74 22.61 14.52
N GLN A 296 16.89 23.74 13.83
CA GLN A 296 17.26 23.77 12.42
C GLN A 296 18.71 24.22 12.27
N GLN A 297 19.56 23.36 11.69
CA GLN A 297 20.93 23.72 11.34
C GLN A 297 20.94 24.55 10.06
N LYS A 298 21.49 25.77 10.12
CA LYS A 298 21.73 26.61 8.93
C LYS A 298 23.12 26.32 8.36
N LYS A 299 23.34 26.71 7.08
CA LYS A 299 24.59 26.50 6.32
C LYS A 299 25.87 27.03 7.00
N GLU A 300 25.74 27.94 7.95
CA GLU A 300 26.87 28.62 8.64
C GLU A 300 27.11 28.09 10.06
N ASN A 301 26.73 26.84 10.37
CA ASN A 301 26.75 26.29 11.74
C ASN A 301 25.90 27.05 12.77
N ASN A 302 25.12 28.04 12.34
CA ASN A 302 24.15 28.71 13.19
C ASN A 302 22.95 27.80 13.42
N VAL A 303 22.76 27.44 14.68
CA VAL A 303 21.62 26.66 15.15
C VAL A 303 20.49 27.63 15.50
N VAL A 304 19.36 27.51 14.81
CA VAL A 304 18.16 28.29 15.13
C VAL A 304 17.11 27.35 15.69
N THR A 305 16.59 27.72 16.86
CA THR A 305 15.42 27.07 17.43
C THR A 305 14.17 27.77 16.93
N ILE A 306 13.21 27.02 16.41
CA ILE A 306 11.95 27.54 15.90
C ILE A 306 10.81 26.60 16.26
N SER A 307 9.67 27.15 16.71
CA SER A 307 8.50 26.33 17.00
C SER A 307 7.72 25.98 15.73
N SER A 308 6.92 24.91 15.77
CA SER A 308 6.00 24.61 14.65
C SER A 308 5.03 25.76 14.36
N PHE A 309 4.55 26.47 15.39
CA PHE A 309 3.72 27.66 15.19
C PHE A 309 4.46 28.76 14.42
N GLN A 310 5.69 29.09 14.81
CA GLN A 310 6.51 30.09 14.11
C GLN A 310 6.82 29.66 12.67
N LEU A 311 7.14 28.38 12.45
CA LEU A 311 7.32 27.82 11.11
C LEU A 311 6.07 27.98 10.24
N ALA A 312 4.89 27.65 10.79
CA ALA A 312 3.62 27.79 10.09
C ALA A 312 3.33 29.27 9.78
N CYS A 313 3.49 30.18 10.75
CA CYS A 313 3.28 31.62 10.57
C CYS A 313 4.19 32.20 9.48
N ASN A 314 5.47 31.82 9.47
CA ASN A 314 6.43 32.25 8.45
C ASN A 314 6.04 31.77 7.05
N LYS A 315 5.42 30.59 6.94
CA LYS A 315 5.04 30.01 5.65
C LYS A 315 3.68 30.45 5.14
N TYR A 316 2.66 30.44 6.00
CA TYR A 316 1.25 30.62 5.61
C TYR A 316 0.69 31.99 6.00
N GLY A 317 1.46 32.81 6.72
CA GLY A 317 1.04 34.10 7.25
C GLY A 317 0.54 34.01 8.70
N GLN A 318 1.01 34.91 9.56
CA GLN A 318 0.72 34.90 10.99
C GLN A 318 -0.77 34.99 11.31
N GLU A 319 -1.49 35.92 10.68
CA GLU A 319 -2.93 36.11 10.91
C GLU A 319 -3.71 34.83 10.58
N LYS A 320 -3.43 34.23 9.43
CA LYS A 320 -4.09 33.00 8.97
C LYS A 320 -3.86 31.83 9.93
N VAL A 321 -2.61 31.62 10.36
CA VAL A 321 -2.26 30.52 11.28
C VAL A 321 -2.84 30.75 12.66
N THR A 322 -2.78 31.98 13.16
CA THR A 322 -3.36 32.35 14.46
C THR A 322 -4.86 32.10 14.46
N ASN A 323 -5.56 32.52 13.41
CA ASN A 323 -7.00 32.32 13.30
C ASN A 323 -7.37 30.83 13.31
N GLU A 324 -6.70 30.00 12.51
CA GLU A 324 -7.00 28.57 12.48
C GLU A 324 -6.71 27.86 13.80
N VAL A 325 -5.58 28.17 14.45
CA VAL A 325 -5.20 27.57 15.74
C VAL A 325 -6.17 27.98 16.84
N VAL A 326 -6.48 29.28 16.94
CA VAL A 326 -7.44 29.82 17.93
C VAL A 326 -8.82 29.22 17.70
N ASP A 327 -9.31 29.20 16.47
CA ASP A 327 -10.65 28.68 16.16
C ASP A 327 -10.79 27.20 16.54
N ARG A 328 -9.76 26.39 16.30
CA ARG A 328 -9.77 24.96 16.69
C ARG A 328 -9.65 24.76 18.19
N LEU A 329 -8.85 25.57 18.87
CA LEU A 329 -8.70 25.50 20.32
C LEU A 329 -9.96 25.93 21.05
N LEU A 330 -10.64 26.98 20.59
CA LEU A 330 -11.94 27.40 21.11
C LEU A 330 -12.97 26.29 20.96
N VAL A 331 -13.06 25.67 19.77
CA VAL A 331 -13.99 24.55 19.54
C VAL A 331 -13.66 23.37 20.44
N SER A 332 -12.39 23.01 20.56
CA SER A 332 -11.98 21.89 21.40
C SER A 332 -12.29 22.17 22.88
N ALA A 333 -12.11 23.40 23.35
CA ALA A 333 -12.38 23.78 24.74
C ALA A 333 -13.88 23.83 25.07
N VAL A 334 -14.73 24.07 24.08
CA VAL A 334 -16.19 24.01 24.25
C VAL A 334 -16.69 22.56 24.29
N ILE A 335 -16.08 21.67 23.51
CA ILE A 335 -16.50 20.26 23.43
C ILE A 335 -15.94 19.45 24.61
N ASP A 336 -14.71 19.74 25.01
CA ASP A 336 -13.98 18.94 25.99
C ASP A 336 -13.71 19.80 27.24
N GLU A 337 -14.49 19.53 28.31
CA GLU A 337 -14.34 20.19 29.61
C GLU A 337 -12.96 19.99 30.23
N SER A 338 -12.12 19.10 29.67
CA SER A 338 -10.77 18.82 30.14
C SER A 338 -9.70 19.79 29.61
N ILE A 339 -10.01 20.67 28.64
CA ILE A 339 -9.01 21.64 28.17
C ILE A 339 -8.72 22.63 29.27
N GLN A 340 -7.46 22.62 29.72
CA GLN A 340 -6.98 23.57 30.72
C GLN A 340 -7.21 25.00 30.24
N LEU A 341 -8.11 25.71 30.93
CA LEU A 341 -8.46 27.11 30.69
C LEU A 341 -7.22 28.00 30.63
N ASP A 342 -6.13 27.63 31.29
CA ASP A 342 -4.86 28.34 31.28
C ASP A 342 -4.22 28.42 29.88
N ASN A 343 -4.32 27.35 29.08
CA ASN A 343 -3.81 27.34 27.70
C ASN A 343 -4.69 28.20 26.78
N LEU A 344 -6.01 28.18 27.02
CA LEU A 344 -6.94 29.06 26.31
C LEU A 344 -6.69 30.52 26.72
N TYR A 345 -6.43 30.78 28.00
CA TYR A 345 -6.16 32.09 28.56
C TYR A 345 -4.94 32.74 27.92
N VAL A 346 -3.84 32.01 27.69
CA VAL A 346 -2.65 32.54 27.00
C VAL A 346 -2.98 33.04 25.57
N LEU A 347 -3.88 32.35 24.87
CA LEU A 347 -4.31 32.76 23.53
C LEU A 347 -5.34 33.89 23.57
N LEU A 348 -6.27 33.83 24.52
CA LEU A 348 -7.29 34.85 24.76
C LEU A 348 -6.70 36.15 25.29
N HIS A 349 -5.57 36.12 26.01
CA HIS A 349 -4.98 37.31 26.63
C HIS A 349 -4.55 38.35 25.59
N ASN A 350 -4.22 37.95 24.37
CA ASN A 350 -3.82 38.88 23.32
C ASN A 350 -5.01 39.69 22.77
N ASP A 351 -6.21 39.10 22.69
CA ASP A 351 -7.45 39.78 22.32
C ASP A 351 -8.68 38.98 22.77
N PRO A 352 -9.11 39.16 24.04
CA PRO A 352 -10.19 38.34 24.60
C PRO A 352 -11.54 38.68 23.95
N THR A 353 -11.71 39.92 23.50
CA THR A 353 -12.93 40.40 22.84
C THR A 353 -13.11 39.72 21.50
N ALA A 354 -12.07 39.71 20.65
CA ALA A 354 -12.14 39.06 19.35
C ALA A 354 -12.42 37.56 19.48
N ALA A 355 -11.80 36.90 20.46
CA ALA A 355 -11.99 35.47 20.65
C ALA A 355 -13.38 35.12 21.22
N LEU A 356 -13.92 35.92 22.15
CA LEU A 356 -15.30 35.77 22.62
C LEU A 356 -16.31 35.97 21.49
N LEU A 357 -16.10 36.99 20.64
CA LEU A 357 -16.95 37.23 19.46
C LEU A 357 -16.92 36.04 18.49
N ARG A 358 -15.73 35.45 18.25
CA ARG A 358 -15.59 34.25 17.41
C ARG A 358 -16.28 33.03 18.00
N LEU A 359 -16.14 32.81 19.31
CA LEU A 359 -16.81 31.71 20.00
C LEU A 359 -18.33 31.85 19.91
N GLN A 360 -18.85 33.07 20.13
CA GLN A 360 -20.27 33.38 19.97
C GLN A 360 -20.74 33.14 18.53
N GLN A 361 -19.98 33.60 17.52
CA GLN A 361 -20.31 33.40 16.11
C GLN A 361 -20.36 31.91 15.73
N ARG A 362 -19.41 31.11 16.21
CA ARG A 362 -19.39 29.64 16.01
C ARG A 362 -20.59 28.98 16.66
N GLN A 363 -20.94 29.37 17.88
CA GLN A 363 -22.10 28.83 18.58
C GLN A 363 -23.39 29.09 17.79
N GLN A 364 -23.53 30.28 17.19
CA GLN A 364 -24.64 30.61 16.31
C GLN A 364 -24.66 29.75 15.03
N GLN A 365 -23.50 29.54 14.39
CA GLN A 365 -23.40 28.68 13.19
C GLN A 365 -23.76 27.21 13.50
N GLN A 366 -23.33 26.67 14.65
CA GLN A 366 -23.69 25.32 15.06
C GLN A 366 -25.18 25.17 15.34
N GLN A 367 -25.82 26.17 15.95
CA GLN A 367 -27.26 26.18 16.15
C GLN A 367 -28.02 26.20 14.81
N GLN A 368 -27.56 26.96 13.82
CA GLN A 368 -28.17 26.96 12.48
C GLN A 368 -28.07 25.60 11.79
N LEU A 369 -26.92 24.93 11.84
CA LEU A 369 -26.73 23.61 11.23
C LEU A 369 -27.66 22.54 11.84
N GLN A 370 -27.93 22.59 13.15
CA GLN A 370 -28.88 21.67 13.79
C GLN A 370 -30.31 21.91 13.31
N VAL A 371 -30.71 23.16 13.12
CA VAL A 371 -32.05 23.53 12.64
C VAL A 371 -32.29 23.01 11.21
N ASP A 372 -31.31 23.18 10.31
CA ASP A 372 -31.40 22.69 8.93
C ASP A 372 -31.46 21.15 8.84
N THR A 373 -30.78 20.46 9.76
CA THR A 373 -30.82 18.99 9.84
C THR A 373 -32.20 18.49 10.28
N VAL A 374 -32.90 19.22 11.15
CA VAL A 374 -34.27 18.88 11.56
C VAL A 374 -35.27 19.13 10.43
N TYR A 375 -35.15 20.24 9.71
CA TYR A 375 -36.06 20.55 8.59
C TYR A 375 -35.89 19.62 7.39
N SER A 376 -34.67 19.17 7.11
CA SER A 376 -34.42 18.19 6.03
C SER A 376 -35.00 16.81 6.34
N ASN A 377 -35.02 16.38 7.61
CA ASN A 377 -35.63 15.10 8.00
C ASN A 377 -37.18 15.13 8.00
N ILE A 378 -37.81 16.26 8.28
CA ILE A 378 -39.28 16.38 8.26
C ILE A 378 -39.87 16.32 6.84
N ASN A 379 -39.07 16.65 5.81
CA ASN A 379 -39.56 16.74 4.44
C ASN A 379 -39.48 15.42 3.64
N TYR A 380 -38.84 14.38 4.17
CA TYR A 380 -38.78 13.05 3.52
C TYR A 380 -39.92 12.10 3.89
N ASP A 381 -40.65 12.34 4.98
CA ASP A 381 -41.76 11.47 5.41
C ASP A 381 -43.12 11.82 4.77
N ALA A 382 -43.23 12.93 4.05
CA ALA A 382 -44.51 13.40 3.50
C ALA A 382 -44.85 12.87 2.08
N THR A 383 -44.01 12.04 1.45
CA THR A 383 -44.23 11.63 0.05
C THR A 383 -44.33 10.12 -0.21
N ASN A 384 -44.35 9.24 0.80
CA ASN A 384 -44.32 7.79 0.55
C ASN A 384 -45.40 6.96 1.24
N THR A 385 -46.63 7.47 1.27
CA THR A 385 -47.82 6.65 1.56
C THR A 385 -48.79 6.70 0.38
N ASN A 386 -48.56 5.86 -0.64
CA ASN A 386 -49.61 5.33 -1.52
C ASN A 386 -49.03 4.32 -2.54
N THR A 387 -48.76 3.08 -2.12
CA THR A 387 -49.09 1.91 -2.95
C THR A 387 -49.10 0.63 -2.10
N SER A 388 -50.31 0.25 -1.65
CA SER A 388 -50.60 -1.11 -1.24
C SER A 388 -50.90 -1.95 -2.48
N THR A 389 -50.24 -3.10 -2.66
CA THR A 389 -50.84 -4.45 -2.67
C THR A 389 -50.05 -5.47 -3.50
N SER A 390 -49.90 -6.66 -2.89
CA SER A 390 -49.71 -7.98 -3.50
C SER A 390 -48.29 -8.41 -3.92
N LYS A 391 -47.63 -9.25 -3.13
CA LYS A 391 -47.71 -10.73 -3.23
C LYS A 391 -46.71 -11.38 -2.28
N LEU A 392 -47.26 -12.27 -1.45
CA LEU A 392 -46.53 -13.28 -0.69
C LEU A 392 -46.05 -14.41 -1.62
N ASN A 393 -44.99 -15.08 -1.16
CA ASN A 393 -44.40 -16.35 -1.61
C ASN A 393 -43.33 -16.27 -2.72
N SER A 394 -42.06 -16.52 -2.35
CA SER A 394 -41.27 -17.66 -2.88
C SER A 394 -39.83 -17.62 -2.35
N MET A 395 -39.46 -18.62 -1.55
CA MET A 395 -38.08 -18.96 -1.20
C MET A 395 -37.41 -19.72 -2.36
N MET A 396 -36.11 -19.44 -2.57
CA MET A 396 -35.06 -20.24 -3.27
C MET A 396 -35.15 -20.35 -4.81
N PRO A 397 -34.06 -20.72 -5.52
CA PRO A 397 -32.64 -20.33 -5.44
C PRO A 397 -32.13 -19.75 -6.80
N LEU A 398 -31.02 -19.02 -6.80
CA LEU A 398 -30.38 -18.54 -8.04
C LEU A 398 -29.68 -19.70 -8.76
N ASN A 399 -30.33 -20.18 -9.82
CA ASN A 399 -29.78 -21.10 -10.80
C ASN A 399 -29.12 -20.29 -11.93
N SER A 400 -27.88 -20.62 -12.25
CA SER A 400 -27.11 -20.05 -13.35
C SER A 400 -27.63 -20.60 -14.68
N HIS A 401 -27.89 -19.73 -15.66
CA HIS A 401 -27.95 -20.14 -17.06
C HIS A 401 -27.37 -19.05 -17.97
N ASN A 402 -26.43 -19.53 -18.79
CA ASN A 402 -25.68 -18.83 -19.82
C ASN A 402 -26.58 -18.16 -20.85
N HIS A 403 -26.16 -16.99 -21.33
CA HIS A 403 -26.45 -16.59 -22.70
C HIS A 403 -25.19 -16.07 -23.40
N ASP A 404 -24.86 -16.76 -24.48
CA ASP A 404 -23.93 -16.40 -25.53
C ASP A 404 -24.12 -14.96 -26.00
N ILE A 405 -23.03 -14.17 -26.00
CA ILE A 405 -22.94 -12.92 -26.74
C ILE A 405 -21.73 -13.02 -27.67
N GLN A 406 -21.99 -13.05 -28.98
CA GLN A 406 -20.97 -12.97 -30.02
C GLN A 406 -20.30 -11.58 -30.06
N PRO A 407 -19.00 -11.50 -30.38
CA PRO A 407 -18.30 -10.22 -30.46
C PRO A 407 -18.49 -9.52 -31.82
N SER A 408 -18.89 -8.25 -31.75
CA SER A 408 -18.97 -7.30 -32.85
C SER A 408 -17.57 -6.87 -33.32
N LYS A 409 -17.33 -6.99 -34.64
CA LYS A 409 -16.09 -6.62 -35.34
C LYS A 409 -15.88 -5.10 -35.32
N ARG A 410 -14.94 -4.60 -34.51
CA ARG A 410 -14.56 -3.18 -34.49
C ARG A 410 -13.39 -2.91 -35.46
N LYS A 411 -13.63 -2.01 -36.41
CA LYS A 411 -12.71 -1.52 -37.46
C LYS A 411 -11.51 -0.78 -36.85
N LYS A 412 -10.29 -1.24 -37.15
CA LYS A 412 -9.01 -0.53 -36.88
C LYS A 412 -8.91 0.74 -37.76
N ARG A 413 -8.83 1.92 -37.13
CA ARG A 413 -8.39 3.17 -37.78
C ARG A 413 -6.86 3.26 -37.68
N LYS A 414 -6.19 3.36 -38.82
CA LYS A 414 -4.75 3.66 -38.93
C LYS A 414 -4.53 5.16 -38.65
N HIS A 415 -3.70 5.49 -37.67
CA HIS A 415 -3.11 6.81 -37.54
C HIS A 415 -1.71 6.81 -38.15
N SER A 416 -1.50 7.70 -39.13
CA SER A 416 -0.22 7.99 -39.75
C SER A 416 0.58 8.97 -38.89
N SER A 417 1.79 8.56 -38.49
CA SER A 417 2.79 9.40 -37.84
C SER A 417 3.40 10.39 -38.85
N GLY A 418 3.13 11.69 -38.67
CA GLY A 418 3.85 12.76 -39.35
C GLY A 418 5.08 13.17 -38.54
N SER A 419 6.26 12.90 -39.09
CA SER A 419 7.55 13.39 -38.57
C SER A 419 7.71 14.87 -38.93
N SER A 420 7.78 15.75 -37.93
CA SER A 420 8.23 17.14 -38.10
C SER A 420 9.55 17.31 -37.37
N SER A 421 10.61 17.40 -38.17
CA SER A 421 11.95 17.84 -37.78
C SER A 421 11.93 19.35 -37.64
N ASP A 422 12.16 19.86 -36.42
CA ASP A 422 12.37 21.30 -36.20
C ASP A 422 13.83 21.53 -35.75
N ASP A 423 14.59 22.04 -36.71
CA ASP A 423 15.99 22.41 -36.63
C ASP A 423 16.07 23.88 -36.16
N ARG A 424 16.53 24.12 -34.93
CA ARG A 424 16.86 25.47 -34.45
C ARG A 424 18.22 25.53 -33.80
N ARG A 425 19.22 25.75 -34.66
CA ARG A 425 20.41 26.55 -34.36
C ARG A 425 20.05 27.85 -33.64
N ARG A 426 20.67 28.11 -32.49
CA ARG A 426 20.99 29.47 -32.04
C ARG A 426 22.46 29.57 -31.63
N LYS A 427 23.19 30.33 -32.44
CA LYS A 427 24.43 31.02 -32.06
C LYS A 427 24.04 32.29 -31.29
N LYS A 428 24.55 32.46 -30.08
CA LYS A 428 25.37 33.61 -29.65
C LYS A 428 25.83 33.37 -28.22
#